data_AF-A0A8T5J9B2-F1
#
_entry.id   AF-A0A8T5J9B2-F1
#
_cell.length_a   1.000
_cell.length_b   1.000
_cell.length_c   1.000
_cell.angle_alpha   90.00
_cell.angle_beta   90.00
_cell.angle_gamma   90.00
#
_symmetry.space_group_name_H-M   'P 1'
#
loop_
_entity.id
_entity.type
_entity.pdbx_description
1 polymer ?
#
loop_
_entity_poly.entity_id
_entity_poly.type
_entity_poly.pdbx_seq_one_letter_code
_entity_poly.pdbx_strand_id
1 'polypeptide(L)'
;MADDTNTGAATVERLAGRDLNQDGRVVNLVICGNSRFYDYEWLEEQLEQWIKWNSHPDLIIIGGASGVDYLVERWANNHAIPMAIFSEAWNEPRKGLEDTGRPEASPTLGDKMLEHATHLIAFPGPKSKWTTIMIKRARELGIPGVEVPTPPEGEA
;
A
#
# COMPACT_ATOMS: atom_id res chain seq x y z
N MET A 1 27.51 2.08 -4.27
CA MET A 1 26.83 1.84 -2.98
C MET A 1 25.47 2.48 -3.13
N ALA A 2 24.41 1.68 -3.28
CA ALA A 2 23.06 2.22 -3.31
C ALA A 2 22.80 2.84 -1.93
N ASP A 3 22.22 4.03 -1.92
CA ASP A 3 21.95 4.80 -0.71
C ASP A 3 20.91 4.05 0.13
N ASP A 4 21.35 3.31 1.16
CA ASP A 4 20.51 2.51 2.07
C ASP A 4 19.41 3.35 2.78
N THR A 5 19.47 4.67 2.65
CA THR A 5 18.52 5.61 3.29
C THR A 5 17.17 5.75 2.58
N ASN A 6 17.02 5.29 1.33
CA ASN A 6 15.80 5.48 0.53
C ASN A 6 14.93 4.22 0.35
N THR A 7 15.12 3.20 1.19
CA THR A 7 14.31 1.96 1.12
C THR A 7 13.01 2.06 1.91
N GLY A 8 12.03 1.21 1.58
CA GLY A 8 10.82 1.04 2.37
C GLY A 8 11.15 0.61 3.80
N ALA A 9 12.05 -0.36 3.95
CA ALA A 9 12.56 -0.83 5.23
C ALA A 9 13.15 0.30 6.11
N ALA A 10 14.06 1.12 5.57
CA ALA A 10 14.65 2.23 6.33
C ALA A 10 13.60 3.30 6.70
N THR A 11 12.58 3.47 5.86
CA THR A 11 11.51 4.43 6.14
C THR A 11 10.59 3.96 7.26
N VAL A 12 10.18 2.69 7.28
CA VAL A 12 9.38 2.16 8.40
C VAL A 12 10.16 2.21 9.70
N GLU A 13 11.46 1.88 9.71
CA GLU A 13 12.29 1.95 10.91
C GLU A 13 12.34 3.37 11.51
N ARG A 14 12.34 4.39 10.66
CA ARG A 14 12.43 5.80 11.08
C ARG A 14 11.08 6.41 11.49
N LEU A 15 9.98 5.99 10.87
CA LEU A 15 8.70 6.68 10.95
C LEU A 15 7.58 5.87 11.58
N ALA A 16 7.58 4.54 11.43
CA ALA A 16 6.48 3.72 11.89
C ALA A 16 6.32 3.79 13.42
N GLY A 17 5.07 3.80 13.88
CA GLY A 17 4.78 3.81 15.32
C GLY A 17 4.76 5.21 15.95
N ARG A 18 4.94 6.26 15.13
CA ARG A 18 4.93 7.66 15.56
C ARG A 18 3.62 8.32 15.14
N ASP A 19 3.08 9.14 16.03
CA ASP A 19 1.99 10.06 15.74
C ASP A 19 2.58 11.29 15.03
N LEU A 20 2.57 11.25 13.70
CA LEU A 20 3.18 12.23 12.81
C LEU A 20 2.26 13.42 12.54
N ASN A 21 0.95 13.18 12.55
CA ASN A 21 -0.07 14.22 12.35
C ASN A 21 -0.55 14.88 13.67
N GLN A 22 -0.11 14.37 14.82
CA GLN A 22 -0.38 14.88 16.17
C GLN A 22 -1.87 14.78 16.60
N ASP A 23 -2.61 13.79 16.07
CA ASP A 23 -4.02 13.57 16.39
C ASP A 23 -4.25 12.64 17.61
N GLY A 24 -3.18 12.12 18.21
CA GLY A 24 -3.21 11.21 19.36
C GLY A 24 -3.42 9.74 18.97
N ARG A 25 -3.45 9.39 17.70
CA ARG A 25 -3.49 8.03 17.16
C ARG A 25 -2.24 7.76 16.33
N VAL A 26 -1.97 6.47 16.12
CA VAL A 26 -0.86 6.03 15.27
C VAL A 26 -1.43 5.11 14.19
N VAL A 27 -1.40 5.58 12.95
CA VAL A 27 -1.93 4.87 11.79
C VAL A 27 -0.82 4.62 10.78
N ASN A 28 -0.20 3.44 10.89
CA ASN A 28 0.63 2.86 9.83
C ASN A 28 -0.29 2.05 8.92
N LEU A 29 -0.78 2.66 7.85
CA LEU A 29 -1.73 2.08 6.93
C LEU A 29 -1.00 1.32 5.81
N VAL A 30 -1.15 -0.01 5.78
CA VAL A 30 -0.76 -0.80 4.62
C VAL A 30 -1.85 -0.72 3.56
N ILE A 31 -1.45 -0.42 2.32
CA ILE A 31 -2.33 -0.45 1.16
C ILE A 31 -1.78 -1.43 0.13
N CYS A 32 -2.64 -2.29 -0.42
CA CYS A 32 -2.24 -3.21 -1.49
C CYS A 32 -3.42 -3.49 -2.43
N GLY A 33 -3.17 -3.85 -3.69
CA GLY A 33 -4.27 -4.10 -4.61
C GLY A 33 -3.92 -4.65 -5.97
N ASN A 34 -4.90 -4.61 -6.87
CA ASN A 34 -4.77 -5.03 -8.26
C ASN A 34 -3.69 -4.21 -8.98
N SER A 35 -2.69 -4.90 -9.52
CA SER A 35 -1.57 -4.28 -10.24
C SER A 35 -1.95 -3.69 -11.59
N ARG A 36 -3.21 -3.88 -12.03
CA ARG A 36 -3.74 -3.46 -13.33
C ARG A 36 -4.98 -2.56 -13.22
N PHE A 37 -5.23 -1.99 -12.05
CA PHE A 37 -6.34 -1.06 -11.83
C PHE A 37 -5.82 0.37 -11.78
N TYR A 38 -6.40 1.27 -12.60
CA TYR A 38 -5.85 2.62 -12.86
C TYR A 38 -6.87 3.76 -12.71
N ASP A 39 -8.03 3.51 -12.12
CA ASP A 39 -8.99 4.56 -11.81
C ASP A 39 -8.60 5.27 -10.50
N TYR A 40 -8.11 6.49 -10.63
CA TYR A 40 -7.66 7.32 -9.51
C TYR A 40 -8.84 7.88 -8.71
N GLU A 41 -9.91 8.31 -9.38
CA GLU A 41 -11.06 8.96 -8.73
C GLU A 41 -11.74 7.96 -7.80
N TRP A 42 -11.99 6.75 -8.29
CA TRP A 42 -12.52 5.68 -7.46
C TRP A 42 -11.63 5.36 -6.27
N LEU A 43 -10.30 5.25 -6.46
CA LEU A 43 -9.38 4.95 -5.36
C LEU A 43 -9.39 6.07 -4.30
N GLU A 44 -9.35 7.32 -4.74
CA GLU A 44 -9.39 8.50 -3.85
C GLU A 44 -10.66 8.49 -3.00
N GLU A 45 -11.83 8.24 -3.61
CA GLU A 45 -13.10 8.11 -2.89
C GLU A 45 -13.07 6.99 -1.83
N GLN A 46 -12.51 5.82 -2.16
CA GLN A 46 -12.41 4.71 -1.20
C GLN A 46 -11.49 5.05 -0.02
N LEU A 47 -10.37 5.73 -0.28
CA LEU A 47 -9.43 6.14 0.76
C LEU A 47 -10.04 7.24 1.64
N GLU A 48 -10.72 8.23 1.06
CA GLU A 48 -11.46 9.23 1.81
C GLU A 48 -12.54 8.61 2.70
N GLN A 49 -13.28 7.63 2.16
CA GLN A 49 -14.28 6.91 2.94
C GLN A 49 -13.63 6.14 4.09
N TRP A 50 -12.51 5.46 3.85
CA TRP A 50 -11.78 4.73 4.90
C TRP A 50 -11.33 5.67 6.03
N ILE A 51 -10.80 6.85 5.70
CA ILE A 51 -10.36 7.85 6.69
C ILE A 51 -11.51 8.30 7.59
N LYS A 52 -12.72 8.52 7.03
CA LYS A 52 -13.90 8.94 7.80
C LYS A 52 -14.27 7.95 8.91
N TRP A 53 -13.99 6.66 8.73
CA TRP A 53 -14.29 5.62 9.70
C TRP A 53 -13.13 5.25 10.64
N ASN A 54 -11.92 5.67 10.29
CA ASN A 54 -10.69 5.32 11.02
C ASN A 54 -10.00 6.59 11.52
N SER A 55 -8.82 6.93 10.99
CA SER A 55 -8.12 8.20 11.20
C SER A 55 -7.28 8.53 9.98
N HIS A 56 -6.73 9.74 9.94
CA HIS A 56 -5.76 10.11 8.92
C HIS A 56 -4.48 9.26 9.09
N PRO A 57 -3.91 8.68 8.02
CA PRO A 57 -2.66 7.91 8.13
C PRO A 57 -1.48 8.78 8.55
N ASP A 58 -0.65 8.27 9.45
CA ASP A 58 0.68 8.85 9.74
C ASP A 58 1.70 8.39 8.69
N LEU A 59 1.62 7.12 8.32
CA LEU A 59 2.52 6.48 7.38
C LEU A 59 1.75 5.52 6.48
N ILE A 60 1.95 5.64 5.18
CA ILE A 60 1.46 4.68 4.19
C ILE A 60 2.57 3.69 3.85
N ILE A 61 2.22 2.41 3.78
CA ILE A 61 3.16 1.32 3.48
C ILE A 61 2.65 0.57 2.25
N ILE A 62 3.46 0.54 1.18
CA ILE A 62 3.10 -0.11 -0.10
C ILE A 62 4.26 -0.92 -0.68
N GLY A 63 3.94 -1.84 -1.58
CA GLY A 63 4.90 -2.75 -2.19
C GLY A 63 5.67 -2.13 -3.36
N GLY A 64 5.14 -1.09 -4.01
CA GLY A 64 5.73 -0.49 -5.21
C GLY A 64 5.35 -1.25 -6.50
N ALA A 65 4.23 -1.97 -6.49
CA ALA A 65 3.63 -2.57 -7.68
C ALA A 65 3.09 -1.49 -8.64
N SER A 66 2.63 -1.88 -9.82
CA SER A 66 1.81 -0.98 -10.66
C SER A 66 0.35 -0.95 -10.14
N GLY A 67 -0.55 -0.24 -10.82
CA GLY A 67 -1.96 -0.18 -10.49
C GLY A 67 -2.22 0.56 -9.19
N VAL A 68 -2.89 -0.11 -8.24
CA VAL A 68 -3.26 0.47 -6.94
C VAL A 68 -2.08 1.11 -6.23
N ASP A 69 -0.94 0.43 -6.11
CA ASP A 69 0.24 0.98 -5.42
C ASP A 69 0.70 2.31 -6.06
N TYR A 70 0.72 2.39 -7.39
CA TYR A 70 1.07 3.63 -8.10
C TYR A 70 0.07 4.75 -7.79
N LEU A 71 -1.23 4.45 -7.81
CA LEU A 71 -2.27 5.43 -7.55
C LEU A 71 -2.22 5.94 -6.10
N VAL A 72 -1.90 5.04 -5.15
CA VAL A 72 -1.64 5.39 -3.75
C VAL A 72 -0.45 6.32 -3.63
N GLU A 73 0.65 6.09 -4.37
CA GLU A 73 1.80 7.01 -4.38
C GLU A 73 1.38 8.43 -4.76
N ARG A 74 0.54 8.56 -5.79
CA ARG A 74 0.00 9.85 -6.21
C ARG A 74 -0.89 10.46 -5.13
N TRP A 75 -1.82 9.69 -4.59
CA TRP A 75 -2.77 10.16 -3.57
C TRP A 75 -2.05 10.63 -2.30
N ALA A 76 -1.11 9.84 -1.79
CA ALA A 76 -0.32 10.16 -0.60
C ALA A 76 0.53 11.42 -0.79
N ASN A 77 1.16 11.59 -1.96
CA ASN A 77 1.89 12.81 -2.29
C ASN A 77 0.97 14.05 -2.30
N ASN A 78 -0.22 13.95 -2.88
CA ASN A 78 -1.20 15.04 -2.91
C ASN A 78 -1.67 15.44 -1.49
N HIS A 79 -1.69 14.48 -0.57
CA HIS A 79 -2.10 14.68 0.82
C HIS A 79 -0.92 14.93 1.78
N ALA A 80 0.31 15.02 1.26
CA ALA A 80 1.55 15.16 2.04
C ALA A 80 1.73 14.09 3.14
N ILE A 81 1.28 12.86 2.88
CA ILE A 81 1.43 11.72 3.81
C ILE A 81 2.76 11.01 3.51
N PRO A 82 3.63 10.81 4.51
CA PRO A 82 4.84 10.01 4.36
C PRO A 82 4.56 8.59 3.86
N MET A 83 5.46 8.07 3.04
CA MET A 83 5.33 6.72 2.46
C MET A 83 6.59 5.89 2.66
N ALA A 84 6.41 4.62 3.02
CA ALA A 84 7.41 3.57 2.89
C ALA A 84 7.07 2.71 1.67
N ILE A 85 7.91 2.79 0.63
CA ILE A 85 7.74 2.03 -0.61
C ILE A 85 8.81 0.96 -0.67
N PHE A 86 8.41 -0.31 -0.60
CA PHE A 86 9.32 -1.47 -0.60
C PHE A 86 9.81 -1.82 -2.01
N SER A 87 10.30 -0.81 -2.73
CA SER A 87 10.83 -0.94 -4.09
C SER A 87 12.04 -1.89 -4.16
N GLU A 88 12.78 -2.03 -3.06
CA GLU A 88 13.90 -2.96 -2.91
C GLU A 88 13.49 -4.44 -2.97
N ALA A 89 12.20 -4.75 -2.85
CA ALA A 89 11.70 -6.12 -2.99
C ALA A 89 11.59 -6.57 -4.46
N TRP A 90 11.86 -5.67 -5.42
CA TRP A 90 11.80 -5.93 -6.86
C TRP A 90 13.21 -5.95 -7.45
N ASN A 91 13.48 -6.92 -8.33
CA ASN A 91 14.75 -6.98 -9.06
C ASN A 91 14.92 -5.80 -10.03
N GLU A 92 13.81 -5.28 -10.56
CA GLU A 92 13.80 -4.14 -11.47
C GLU A 92 12.76 -3.09 -11.02
N PRO A 93 13.16 -1.80 -11.00
CA PRO A 93 12.22 -0.73 -10.68
C PRO A 93 11.11 -0.63 -11.72
N ARG A 94 9.98 -0.06 -11.31
CA ARG A 94 8.84 0.18 -12.20
C ARG A 94 9.24 1.22 -13.25
N LYS A 95 9.01 0.93 -14.54
CA LYS A 95 9.40 1.82 -15.65
C LYS A 95 8.37 2.92 -15.95
N GLY A 96 7.13 2.79 -15.49
CA GLY A 96 6.05 3.74 -15.76
C GLY A 96 4.79 3.46 -14.95
N LEU A 97 3.67 4.05 -15.37
CA LEU A 97 2.36 3.85 -14.74
C LEU A 97 1.93 2.38 -14.82
N GLU A 98 1.93 1.82 -16.03
CA GLU A 98 1.28 0.55 -16.34
C GLU A 98 2.15 -0.67 -16.05
N ASP A 99 1.48 -1.80 -15.79
CA ASP A 99 2.12 -3.09 -15.57
C ASP A 99 2.62 -3.66 -16.89
N THR A 100 3.95 -3.69 -17.05
CA THR A 100 4.61 -4.26 -18.22
C THR A 100 4.81 -5.78 -18.12
N GLY A 101 4.21 -6.44 -17.14
CA GLY A 101 4.42 -7.85 -16.84
C GLY A 101 5.70 -8.10 -16.04
N ARG A 102 5.98 -7.25 -15.05
CA ARG A 102 7.18 -7.41 -14.20
C ARG A 102 7.11 -8.72 -13.41
N PRO A 103 8.26 -9.38 -13.15
CA PRO A 103 8.31 -10.53 -12.26
C PRO A 103 7.72 -10.20 -10.88
N GLU A 104 7.14 -11.20 -10.22
CA GLU A 104 6.62 -11.06 -8.86
C GLU A 104 7.71 -10.55 -7.90
N ALA A 105 7.32 -9.72 -6.93
CA ALA A 105 8.21 -9.28 -5.86
C ALA A 105 8.63 -10.45 -4.96
N SER A 106 9.62 -10.21 -4.08
CA SER A 106 10.00 -11.19 -3.06
C SER A 106 8.77 -11.71 -2.30
N PRO A 107 8.63 -13.04 -2.09
CA PRO A 107 7.49 -13.62 -1.37
C PRO A 107 7.39 -13.17 0.10
N THR A 108 8.48 -12.65 0.67
CA THR A 108 8.51 -12.11 2.05
C THR A 108 8.04 -10.65 2.13
N LEU A 109 7.73 -10.01 1.00
CA LEU A 109 7.37 -8.59 0.96
C LEU A 109 6.14 -8.30 1.84
N GLY A 110 5.11 -9.13 1.73
CA GLY A 110 3.89 -8.95 2.51
C GLY A 110 4.15 -8.97 4.02
N ASP A 111 4.94 -9.92 4.49
CA ASP A 111 5.28 -10.03 5.92
C ASP A 111 6.05 -8.80 6.41
N LYS A 112 7.02 -8.29 5.62
CA LYS A 112 7.77 -7.06 5.95
C LYS A 112 6.88 -5.82 6.02
N MET A 113 5.91 -5.70 5.12
CA MET A 113 4.97 -4.59 5.14
C MET A 113 4.01 -4.67 6.35
N LEU A 114 3.59 -5.87 6.74
CA LEU A 114 2.66 -6.09 7.86
C LEU A 114 3.32 -5.97 9.24
N GLU A 115 4.63 -6.17 9.35
CA GLU A 115 5.37 -6.11 10.62
C GLU A 115 5.13 -4.81 11.41
N HIS A 116 4.94 -3.70 10.70
CA HIS A 116 4.69 -2.39 11.31
C HIS A 116 3.27 -1.88 11.12
N ALA A 117 2.38 -2.67 10.52
CA ALA A 117 1.04 -2.23 10.18
C ALA A 117 0.14 -2.10 11.41
N THR A 118 -0.63 -1.01 11.49
CA THR A 118 -1.76 -0.92 12.42
C THR A 118 -3.08 -1.21 11.72
N HIS A 119 -3.16 -0.92 10.42
CA HIS A 119 -4.35 -1.13 9.59
C HIS A 119 -3.98 -1.63 8.20
N LEU A 120 -4.92 -2.33 7.56
CA LEU A 120 -4.86 -2.72 6.16
C LEU A 120 -6.10 -2.19 5.42
N ILE A 121 -5.90 -1.65 4.22
CA ILE A 121 -6.95 -1.62 3.19
C ILE A 121 -6.44 -2.31 1.92
N ALA A 122 -7.23 -3.24 1.42
CA ALA A 122 -6.88 -4.06 0.27
C ALA A 122 -7.89 -3.89 -0.86
N PHE A 123 -7.39 -3.76 -2.08
CA PHE A 123 -8.17 -3.56 -3.30
C PHE A 123 -7.99 -4.73 -4.28
N PRO A 124 -8.53 -5.93 -3.96
CA PRO A 124 -8.34 -7.11 -4.79
C PRO A 124 -9.12 -6.99 -6.10
N GLY A 125 -8.47 -7.31 -7.22
CA GLY A 125 -9.13 -7.61 -8.47
C GLY A 125 -9.30 -9.12 -8.68
N PRO A 126 -9.98 -9.56 -9.76
CA PRO A 126 -10.25 -10.98 -10.01
C PRO A 126 -9.02 -11.88 -10.10
N LYS A 127 -7.85 -11.32 -10.43
CA LYS A 127 -6.57 -12.04 -10.61
C LYS A 127 -5.52 -11.67 -9.54
N SER A 128 -5.91 -10.97 -8.47
CA SER A 128 -4.98 -10.45 -7.46
C SER A 128 -4.52 -11.52 -6.46
N LYS A 129 -3.63 -12.42 -6.91
CA LYS A 129 -3.01 -13.47 -6.08
C LYS A 129 -2.34 -12.89 -4.83
N TRP A 130 -1.45 -11.91 -4.98
CA TRP A 130 -0.68 -11.37 -3.85
C TRP A 130 -1.50 -10.55 -2.89
N THR A 131 -2.46 -9.74 -3.37
CA THR A 131 -3.42 -9.04 -2.50
C THR A 131 -4.22 -10.03 -1.65
N THR A 132 -4.67 -11.15 -2.24
CA THR A 132 -5.39 -12.19 -1.51
C THR A 132 -4.54 -12.83 -0.42
N ILE A 133 -3.26 -13.08 -0.70
CA ILE A 133 -2.30 -13.59 0.29
C ILE A 133 -2.10 -12.56 1.42
N MET A 134 -1.94 -11.28 1.06
CA MET A 134 -1.75 -10.18 2.01
C MET A 134 -2.92 -10.05 2.98
N ILE A 135 -4.15 -10.08 2.47
CA ILE A 135 -5.39 -10.08 3.26
C ILE A 135 -5.38 -11.23 4.27
N LYS A 136 -5.07 -12.45 3.82
CA LYS A 136 -5.04 -13.62 4.70
C LYS A 136 -4.01 -13.46 5.81
N ARG A 137 -2.82 -12.97 5.48
CA ARG A 137 -1.74 -12.71 6.45
C ARG A 137 -2.13 -11.66 7.49
N ALA A 138 -2.72 -10.54 7.06
CA ALA A 138 -3.17 -9.50 7.99
C ALA A 138 -4.20 -10.05 8.99
N ARG A 139 -5.15 -10.86 8.52
CA ARG A 139 -6.12 -11.54 9.38
C ARG A 139 -5.46 -12.51 10.37
N GLU A 140 -4.46 -13.29 9.94
CA GLU A 140 -3.69 -14.19 10.81
C GLU A 140 -2.93 -13.42 11.91
N LEU A 141 -2.47 -12.20 11.61
CA LEU A 141 -1.78 -11.32 12.55
C LEU A 141 -2.72 -10.47 13.42
N GLY A 142 -4.04 -10.57 13.22
CA GLY A 142 -5.02 -9.76 13.95
C GLY A 142 -5.03 -8.28 13.57
N ILE A 143 -4.46 -7.92 12.42
CA ILE A 143 -4.45 -6.55 11.91
C ILE A 143 -5.86 -6.24 11.36
N PRO A 144 -6.53 -5.16 11.81
CA PRO A 144 -7.81 -4.76 11.28
C PRO A 144 -7.68 -4.39 9.79
N GLY A 145 -8.48 -5.05 8.95
CA GLY A 145 -8.40 -4.94 7.50
C GLY A 145 -9.76 -4.68 6.86
N VAL A 146 -9.78 -3.82 5.83
CA VAL A 146 -10.93 -3.61 4.95
C VAL A 146 -10.59 -4.11 3.55
N GLU A 147 -11.53 -4.81 2.92
CA GLU A 147 -11.41 -5.28 1.55
C GLU A 147 -12.45 -4.59 0.68
N VAL A 148 -11.99 -3.89 -0.35
CA VAL A 148 -12.85 -3.21 -1.33
C VAL A 148 -12.45 -3.71 -2.72
N PRO A 149 -13.13 -4.73 -3.28
CA PRO A 149 -12.78 -5.25 -4.59
C PRO A 149 -12.82 -4.17 -5.68
N THR A 150 -11.84 -4.18 -6.59
CA THR A 150 -11.83 -3.22 -7.70
C THR A 150 -12.99 -3.50 -8.66
N PRO A 151 -13.62 -2.45 -9.24
CA PRO A 151 -14.63 -2.62 -10.29
C PRO A 151 -14.13 -3.51 -11.44
N PRO A 152 -15.04 -4.24 -12.12
CA PRO A 152 -14.70 -4.94 -13.34
C PRO A 152 -14.26 -3.97 -14.45
N GLU A 153 -13.42 -4.43 -15.38
CA GLU A 153 -13.02 -3.64 -16.54
C GLU A 153 -14.25 -3.17 -17.33
N GLY A 154 -14.48 -1.85 -17.39
CA GLY A 154 -15.58 -1.22 -18.14
C GLY A 154 -16.67 -0.53 -17.31
N GLU A 155 -16.56 -0.48 -15.98
CA GLU A 155 -17.54 0.19 -15.09
C GLU A 155 -16.95 1.36 -14.28
N ALA A 156 -15.87 1.97 -14.77
CA ALA A 156 -15.30 3.23 -14.25
C ALA A 156 -15.71 4.41 -15.13
#